data_AF-A0A497I811-F1
#
_entry.id   AF-A0A497I811-F1
#
_cell.length_a   1.000
_cell.length_b   1.000
_cell.length_c   1.000
_cell.angle_alpha   90.00
_cell.angle_beta   90.00
_cell.angle_gamma   90.00
#
_symmetry.space_group_name_H-M   'P 1'
#
loop_
_entity.id
_entity.type
_entity.pdbx_description
1 polymer ?
#
loop_
_entity_poly.entity_id
_entity_poly.type
_entity_poly.pdbx_seq_one_letter_code
_entity_poly.pdbx_strand_id
1 'polypeptide(L)' 'MKMIIVYTGNGKGKTSSAFGVALRARGYNKKVHIIQFGKTKNTGEYKAAKKLGIDIKTFGRKEWI' A
#
# COMPACT_ATOMS: atom_id res chain seq x y z
N MET A 1 -10.12 14.95 13.32
CA MET A 1 -8.86 15.38 12.69
C MET A 1 -8.52 14.45 11.53
N LYS A 2 -8.11 15.01 10.38
CA LYS A 2 -7.57 14.25 9.24
C LYS A 2 -6.06 14.51 9.19
N MET A 3 -5.25 13.47 9.01
CA MET A 3 -3.78 13.56 8.97
C MET A 3 -3.28 13.04 7.62
N ILE A 4 -2.29 13.73 7.05
CA ILE A 4 -1.61 13.33 5.82
C ILE A 4 -0.16 13.05 6.18
N ILE A 5 0.34 11.87 5.80
CA ILE A 5 1.73 11.46 6.00
C ILE A 5 2.38 11.32 4.62
N VAL A 6 3.52 11.99 4.44
CA VAL A 6 4.31 11.90 3.21
C VAL A 6 5.65 11.26 3.51
N TYR A 7 5.88 10.05 2.99
CA TYR A 7 7.18 9.41 3.00
C TYR A 7 7.92 9.74 1.70
N THR A 8 8.97 10.57 1.76
CA THR A 8 9.76 11.02 0.60
C THR A 8 11.27 10.79 0.80
N GLY A 9 12.08 11.12 -0.21
CA GLY A 9 13.53 10.93 -0.24
C GLY A 9 13.98 9.63 -0.94
N ASN A 10 15.29 9.46 -1.10
CA ASN A 10 15.87 8.34 -1.86
C ASN A 10 16.09 7.06 -1.03
N GLY A 11 15.92 7.15 0.29
CA GLY A 11 16.06 6.00 1.18
C GLY A 11 15.04 4.88 0.92
N LYS A 12 15.44 3.63 1.16
CA LYS A 12 14.52 2.49 1.18
C LYS A 12 13.55 2.62 2.37
N GLY A 13 12.36 2.03 2.25
CA GLY A 13 11.40 1.91 3.37
C GLY A 13 10.10 2.71 3.22
N LYS A 14 10.01 3.70 2.33
CA LYS A 14 8.79 4.52 2.13
C LYS A 14 7.52 3.68 1.94
N THR A 15 7.57 2.72 1.03
CA THR A 15 6.45 1.81 0.76
C THR A 15 6.17 0.92 1.98
N SER A 16 7.20 0.35 2.59
CA SER A 16 7.06 -0.54 3.75
C SER A 16 6.41 0.18 4.95
N SER A 17 6.79 1.43 5.21
CA SER A 17 6.18 2.26 6.26
C SER A 17 4.69 2.52 5.98
N ALA A 18 4.33 2.86 4.75
CA ALA A 18 2.93 3.04 4.36
C ALA A 18 2.11 1.75 4.52
N PHE A 19 2.66 0.59 4.11
CA PHE A 19 2.03 -0.70 4.32
C PHE A 19 1.94 -1.09 5.81
N GLY A 20 2.92 -0.72 6.63
CA GLY A 20 2.88 -0.94 8.08
C GLY A 20 1.72 -0.19 8.74
N VAL A 21 1.45 1.05 8.33
CA VAL A 21 0.29 1.83 8.80
C VAL A 21 -1.03 1.19 8.33
N ALA A 22 -1.10 0.79 7.05
CA ALA A 22 -2.25 0.11 6.49
C ALA A 22 -2.55 -1.22 7.23
N LEU A 23 -1.52 -2.02 7.49
CA LEU A 23 -1.63 -3.27 8.24
C LEU A 23 -2.12 -3.04 9.67
N ARG A 24 -1.54 -2.06 10.37
CA ARG A 24 -1.96 -1.68 11.72
C ARG A 24 -3.43 -1.29 11.74
N ALA A 25 -3.87 -0.43 10.81
CA ALA A 25 -5.26 -0.01 10.71
C ALA A 25 -6.19 -1.20 10.43
N ARG A 26 -5.79 -2.12 9.54
CA ARG A 26 -6.57 -3.33 9.25
C ARG A 26 -6.68 -4.25 10.45
N GLY A 27 -5.62 -4.40 11.24
CA GLY A 27 -5.61 -5.18 12.50
C GLY A 27 -6.59 -4.64 13.54
N TYR A 28 -6.83 -3.33 13.56
CA TYR A 28 -7.90 -2.70 14.37
C TYR A 28 -9.27 -2.65 13.64
N ASN A 29 -9.50 -3.52 12.66
CA ASN A 29 -10.74 -3.61 11.87
C ASN A 29 -11.17 -2.29 11.20
N LYS A 30 -10.23 -1.41 10.87
CA LYS A 30 -10.51 -0.22 10.08
C LYS A 30 -10.53 -0.55 8.58
N LYS A 31 -11.33 0.21 7.83
CA LYS A 31 -11.34 0.15 6.37
C LYS A 31 -10.05 0.77 5.83
N VAL A 32 -9.39 0.07 4.91
CA VAL A 32 -8.13 0.49 4.29
C VAL A 32 -8.24 0.29 2.79
N HIS A 33 -7.85 1.31 2.03
CA HIS A 33 -7.76 1.27 0.58
C HIS A 33 -6.35 1.68 0.15
N ILE A 34 -5.71 0.86 -0.67
CA ILE A 34 -4.34 1.10 -1.18
C ILE A 34 -4.39 1.28 -2.70
N ILE A 35 -3.81 2.38 -3.16
CA ILE A 35 -3.61 2.69 -4.57
C ILE A 35 -2.11 2.68 -4.83
N GLN A 36 -1.64 1.82 -5.74
CA GLN A 36 -0.25 1.75 -6.14
C GLN A 36 -0.09 2.23 -7.57
N PHE A 37 0.90 3.09 -7.82
CA PHE A 37 1.29 3.51 -9.17
C PHE A 37 2.61 2.84 -9.55
N GLY A 38 2.68 2.26 -10.76
CA GLY A 38 3.93 1.76 -11.33
C GLY A 38 4.55 0.53 -10.64
N LYS A 39 3.75 -0.27 -9.93
CA LYS A 39 4.19 -1.55 -9.33
C LYS A 39 3.32 -2.69 -9.82
N THR A 40 3.93 -3.81 -10.19
CA THR A 40 3.19 -5.02 -10.56
C THR A 40 2.49 -5.67 -9.38
N LYS A 41 1.48 -6.49 -9.67
CA LYS A 41 0.75 -7.30 -8.67
C LYS A 41 1.59 -8.42 -8.06
N ASN A 42 2.80 -8.68 -8.56
CA ASN A 42 3.67 -9.76 -8.09
C ASN A 42 4.60 -9.33 -6.92
N THR A 43 4.17 -8.39 -6.09
CA THR A 43 4.90 -7.99 -4.89
C THR A 43 4.41 -8.73 -3.65
N GLY A 44 5.30 -8.93 -2.68
CA GLY A 44 4.95 -9.56 -1.40
C GLY A 44 3.86 -8.77 -0.66
N GLU A 45 3.97 -7.44 -0.70
CA GLU A 45 3.00 -6.53 -0.08
C GLU A 45 1.61 -6.62 -0.73
N TYR A 46 1.55 -6.74 -2.06
CA TYR A 46 0.27 -6.92 -2.77
C TYR A 46 -0.41 -8.25 -2.39
N LYS A 47 0.35 -9.35 -2.39
CA LYS A 47 -0.14 -10.68 -1.99
C LYS A 47 -0.61 -10.68 -0.52
N ALA A 48 0.16 -10.06 0.38
CA ALA A 48 -0.20 -9.94 1.78
C ALA A 48 -1.47 -9.11 1.99
N ALA A 49 -1.60 -7.95 1.32
CA ALA A 49 -2.77 -7.10 1.38
C ALA A 49 -4.05 -7.86 0.96
N LYS A 50 -3.99 -8.63 -0.13
CA LYS A 50 -5.11 -9.47 -0.57
C LYS A 50 -5.48 -10.53 0.47
N LYS A 51 -4.51 -11.26 1.04
CA LYS A 51 -4.76 -12.26 2.09
C LYS A 51 -5.40 -11.66 3.34
N LEU A 52 -5.08 -10.41 3.67
CA LEU A 52 -5.61 -9.69 4.83
C LEU A 52 -6.94 -8.97 4.54
N GLY A 53 -7.51 -9.14 3.34
CA GLY A 53 -8.75 -8.49 2.93
C GLY A 53 -8.63 -6.96 2.83
N ILE A 54 -7.45 -6.44 2.52
CA ILE A 54 -7.23 -5.02 2.23
C ILE A 54 -7.59 -4.78 0.76
N ASP A 55 -8.40 -3.76 0.49
CA ASP A 55 -8.70 -3.35 -0.87
C ASP A 55 -7.47 -2.66 -1.47
N ILE A 56 -6.87 -3.29 -2.47
CA ILE A 56 -5.66 -2.83 -3.14
C ILE A 56 -5.85 -2.87 -4.64
N LYS A 57 -5.51 -1.75 -5.28
CA LYS A 57 -5.59 -1.55 -6.73
C LYS A 57 -4.29 -0.95 -7.25
N THR A 58 -3.86 -1.48 -8.39
CA THR A 58 -2.68 -1.00 -9.13
C THR A 58 -3.14 -0.18 -10.32
N PHE A 59 -2.52 0.98 -10.51
CA PHE A 59 -2.74 1.89 -11.63
C PHE A 59 -1.41 2.28 -12.27
N GLY A 60 -1.46 2.80 -13.49
CA GLY A 60 -0.28 3.15 -14.27
C GLY A 60 -0.49 2.95 -15.76
N ARG A 61 0.58 3.12 -16.55
CA ARG A 61 0.58 2.73 -17.96
C ARG A 61 0.51 1.20 -18.06
N LYS A 62 -0.05 0.67 -19.16
CA LYS A 62 -0.12 -0.79 -19.40
C LYS A 62 1.23 -1.50 -19.22
N GLU A 63 2.30 -0.79 -19.49
CA GLU A 63 3.70 -1.24 -19.42
C GLU A 63 4.20 -1.43 -17.98
N TRP A 64 3.48 -0.89 -16.98
CA TRP A 64 3.86 -0.88 -15.57
C TRP A 64 2.89 -1.65 -14.65
N ILE A 65 1.83 -2.25 -15.21
CA ILE A 65 0.77 -2.96 -14.47
C ILE A 65 0.92 -4.47 -14.62
#